data_AF-A0A7D8UM24-F1
#
_entry.id   AF-A0A7D8UM24-F1
#
_cell.length_a   1.000
_cell.length_b   1.000
_cell.length_c   1.000
_cell.angle_alpha   90.00
_cell.angle_beta   90.00
_cell.angle_gamma   90.00
#
_symmetry.space_group_name_H-M   'P 1'
#
loop_
_entity.id
_entity.type
_entity.pdbx_description
1 polymer ?
#
loop_
_entity_poly.entity_id
_entity_poly.type
_entity_poly.pdbx_seq_one_letter_code
_entity_poly.pdbx_strand_id
1 'polypeptide(L)'
;MAHQRVPSTIDAVKEPHSVSLKELTIKQTLSSLPLNPTPSPAVPLSLPRPHSLPRIPLPQTRCIHPLSPPHPPPAFGSAYVGETFSCTLCANNEILPGTTSPKTISNVRIEAEMKIPSSATPTSLPLSPPSPSPSDENEKDTGVDLHASKSLQKIVNFDLKEEGSHVLAVTVTYTETTATSGRVRTFRKLYQFICKGCMVVRTKAGPLPSSSSSLRKWALEAQLENCGEDTICLDGVVLETRDGFRSVGLNGEERPVLMPGDVRQVCFLVEEVDGPGKEEAGRIVFGVLSIGWRGTMGNRGFLSTGALGAKVT
;
A
#
# COMPACT_ATOMS: atom_id res chain seq x y z
N MET A 1 -12.31 10.38 63.91
CA MET A 1 -13.53 10.34 63.10
C MET A 1 -13.12 10.37 61.64
N ALA A 2 -13.19 9.22 60.98
CA ALA A 2 -12.79 9.05 59.59
C ALA A 2 -14.00 9.32 58.68
N HIS A 3 -13.93 10.33 57.82
CA HIS A 3 -14.91 10.52 56.76
C HIS A 3 -14.57 9.56 55.62
N GLN A 4 -15.31 8.45 55.58
CA GLN A 4 -15.32 7.51 54.46
C GLN A 4 -16.02 8.17 53.28
N ARG A 5 -15.25 8.58 52.26
CA ARG A 5 -15.78 9.03 50.97
C ARG A 5 -16.11 7.78 50.16
N VAL A 6 -17.40 7.49 50.03
CA VAL A 6 -17.93 6.45 49.15
C VAL A 6 -17.61 6.82 47.69
N PRO A 7 -16.88 6.00 46.91
CA PRO A 7 -16.83 6.16 45.47
C PRO A 7 -18.10 5.57 44.86
N SER A 8 -18.93 6.43 44.26
CA SER A 8 -20.07 6.04 43.44
C SER A 8 -19.58 5.41 42.14
N THR A 9 -19.40 4.09 42.13
CA THR A 9 -19.18 3.29 40.91
C THR A 9 -20.51 3.17 40.17
N ILE A 10 -20.86 4.19 39.39
CA ILE A 10 -21.91 4.07 38.38
C ILE A 10 -21.21 3.53 37.14
N ASP A 11 -21.05 2.20 37.09
CA ASP A 11 -20.67 1.50 35.87
C ASP A 11 -21.86 1.58 34.90
N ALA A 12 -22.00 2.72 34.24
CA ALA A 12 -23.00 2.92 33.22
C ALA A 12 -22.66 1.98 32.06
N VAL A 13 -23.45 0.91 31.91
CA VAL A 13 -23.40 0.00 30.77
C VAL A 13 -23.34 0.84 29.50
N LYS A 14 -22.18 0.85 28.84
CA LYS A 14 -21.90 1.71 27.69
C LYS A 14 -22.84 1.28 26.57
N GLU A 15 -23.91 2.05 26.35
CA GLU A 15 -24.90 1.82 25.28
C GLU A 15 -24.16 1.55 23.95
N PRO A 16 -24.57 0.54 23.17
CA PRO A 16 -23.92 0.22 21.90
C PRO A 16 -23.94 1.41 20.94
N HIS A 17 -22.93 1.48 20.06
CA HIS A 17 -22.83 2.55 19.06
C HIS A 17 -23.80 2.28 17.89
N SER A 18 -24.56 3.31 17.51
CA SER A 18 -25.45 3.31 16.33
C SER A 18 -24.68 3.41 15.00
N VAL A 19 -23.37 3.66 15.05
CA VAL A 19 -22.46 3.67 13.91
C VAL A 19 -21.42 2.56 14.06
N SER A 20 -21.23 1.74 13.03
CA SER A 20 -20.18 0.72 12.97
C SER A 20 -19.02 1.18 12.07
N LEU A 21 -17.79 0.77 12.39
CA LEU A 21 -16.64 0.96 11.51
C LEU A 21 -16.26 -0.39 10.90
N LYS A 22 -16.25 -0.44 9.56
CA LYS A 22 -15.72 -1.56 8.78
C LYS A 22 -14.51 -1.10 7.98
N GLU A 23 -13.51 -1.96 7.88
CA GLU A 23 -12.26 -1.71 7.20
C GLU A 23 -12.00 -2.75 6.11
N LEU A 24 -11.40 -2.31 5.01
CA LEU A 24 -10.94 -3.18 3.93
C LEU A 24 -9.61 -2.66 3.39
N THR A 25 -8.55 -3.45 3.52
CA THR A 25 -7.27 -3.17 2.86
C THR A 25 -7.43 -3.32 1.36
N ILE A 26 -7.07 -2.29 0.60
CA ILE A 26 -7.05 -2.36 -0.85
C ILE A 26 -5.64 -2.76 -1.28
N LYS A 27 -5.48 -3.98 -1.80
CA LYS A 27 -4.39 -4.25 -2.75
C LYS A 27 -4.87 -3.73 -4.11
N GLN A 28 -4.16 -2.79 -4.74
CA GLN A 28 -4.65 -2.05 -5.91
C GLN A 28 -4.82 -2.94 -7.16
N THR A 29 -5.92 -3.68 -7.27
CA THR A 29 -6.28 -4.33 -8.54
C THR A 29 -6.50 -3.24 -9.59
N LEU A 30 -5.53 -3.02 -10.48
CA LEU A 30 -5.73 -2.13 -11.61
C LEU A 30 -6.84 -2.71 -12.51
N SER A 31 -8.03 -2.14 -12.37
CA SER A 31 -9.02 -2.05 -13.44
C SER A 31 -8.49 -1.05 -14.46
N SER A 32 -7.63 -1.51 -15.37
CA SER A 32 -7.39 -0.83 -16.66
C SER A 32 -6.72 -1.80 -17.63
N LEU A 33 -7.42 -2.87 -18.02
CA LEU A 33 -7.18 -3.48 -19.32
C LEU A 33 -7.94 -2.61 -20.34
N PRO A 34 -7.28 -1.97 -21.32
CA PRO A 34 -8.00 -1.41 -22.44
C PRO A 34 -8.67 -2.58 -23.19
N LEU A 35 -10.01 -2.59 -23.21
CA LEU A 35 -10.79 -3.45 -24.09
C LEU A 35 -10.43 -3.09 -25.53
N ASN A 36 -9.54 -3.87 -26.13
CA ASN A 36 -9.24 -3.75 -27.54
C ASN A 36 -10.47 -4.24 -28.34
N PRO A 37 -11.06 -3.44 -29.24
CA PRO A 37 -12.23 -3.86 -30.01
C PRO A 37 -11.82 -4.94 -31.02
N THR A 38 -12.52 -6.08 -30.96
CA THR A 38 -12.36 -7.21 -31.88
C THR A 38 -12.93 -6.85 -33.26
N PRO A 39 -12.16 -7.01 -34.36
CA PRO A 39 -12.74 -6.96 -35.70
C PRO A 39 -13.41 -8.32 -36.01
N SER A 40 -14.69 -8.26 -36.37
CA SER A 40 -15.44 -9.39 -36.91
C SER A 40 -15.01 -9.67 -38.36
N PRO A 41 -14.83 -10.93 -38.77
CA PRO A 41 -15.01 -11.31 -40.16
C PRO A 41 -16.08 -12.40 -40.30
N ALA A 42 -17.05 -12.12 -41.17
CA ALA A 42 -17.98 -13.10 -41.69
C ALA A 42 -17.22 -14.19 -42.47
N VAL A 43 -17.55 -15.46 -42.20
CA VAL A 43 -17.18 -16.64 -42.99
C VAL A 43 -18.11 -16.70 -44.23
N PRO A 44 -17.80 -17.44 -45.32
CA PRO A 44 -18.02 -18.89 -45.27
C PRO A 44 -17.12 -19.80 -46.15
N LEU A 45 -17.06 -21.06 -45.72
CA LEU A 45 -17.02 -22.33 -46.49
C LEU A 45 -15.72 -22.77 -47.21
N SER A 46 -15.03 -23.75 -46.61
CA SER A 46 -15.04 -25.16 -47.11
C SER A 46 -14.21 -26.10 -46.21
N LEU A 47 -14.85 -27.21 -45.81
CA LEU A 47 -14.30 -28.42 -45.15
C LEU A 47 -13.71 -29.37 -46.24
N PRO A 48 -12.87 -30.41 -45.96
CA PRO A 48 -13.04 -31.36 -44.85
C PRO A 48 -11.79 -31.91 -44.10
N ARG A 49 -12.07 -32.31 -42.85
CA ARG A 49 -11.53 -33.35 -41.92
C ARG A 49 -10.55 -34.43 -42.46
N PRO A 50 -9.80 -35.23 -41.62
CA PRO A 50 -10.32 -35.89 -40.38
C PRO A 50 -9.34 -36.20 -39.20
N HIS A 51 -9.94 -36.80 -38.15
CA HIS A 51 -9.40 -37.53 -36.97
C HIS A 51 -8.97 -36.65 -35.77
N SER A 52 -9.41 -36.81 -34.51
CA SER A 52 -9.90 -37.94 -33.69
C SER A 52 -10.76 -37.50 -32.46
N LEU A 53 -11.52 -38.44 -31.89
CA LEU A 53 -12.53 -38.42 -30.79
C LEU A 53 -11.99 -38.04 -29.37
N PRO A 54 -12.78 -38.03 -28.27
CA PRO A 54 -14.13 -37.47 -28.02
C PRO A 54 -14.15 -36.51 -26.79
N ARG A 55 -15.00 -35.47 -26.79
CA ARG A 55 -15.24 -34.61 -25.62
C ARG A 55 -16.43 -35.11 -24.82
N ILE A 56 -16.17 -35.66 -23.63
CA ILE A 56 -17.18 -36.03 -22.63
C ILE A 56 -17.81 -34.73 -22.06
N PRO A 57 -19.15 -34.64 -21.92
CA PRO A 57 -19.83 -33.44 -21.43
C PRO A 57 -19.68 -33.33 -19.90
N LEU A 58 -19.13 -32.21 -19.43
CA LEU A 58 -19.07 -31.89 -18.00
C LEU A 58 -20.46 -31.40 -17.54
N PRO A 59 -21.11 -32.05 -16.56
CA PRO A 59 -22.37 -31.56 -16.01
C PRO A 59 -22.12 -30.30 -15.17
N GLN A 60 -22.88 -29.24 -15.47
CA GLN A 60 -22.97 -28.02 -14.67
C GLN A 60 -23.52 -28.37 -13.28
N THR A 61 -22.62 -28.68 -12.37
CA THR A 61 -22.96 -28.91 -10.97
C THR A 61 -22.56 -27.67 -10.21
N ARG A 62 -23.55 -26.84 -9.86
CA ARG A 62 -23.41 -25.72 -8.93
C ARG A 62 -22.94 -26.29 -7.59
N CYS A 63 -21.65 -26.14 -7.29
CA CYS A 63 -21.13 -26.51 -5.98
C CYS A 63 -21.49 -25.40 -4.99
N ILE A 64 -22.62 -25.56 -4.32
CA ILE A 64 -22.99 -24.80 -3.13
C ILE A 64 -22.17 -25.42 -1.99
N HIS A 65 -21.02 -24.83 -1.67
CA HIS A 65 -20.28 -25.24 -0.48
C HIS A 65 -20.96 -24.67 0.79
N PRO A 66 -21.22 -25.49 1.81
CA PRO A 66 -21.87 -25.08 3.04
C PRO A 66 -20.95 -24.22 3.92
N LEU A 67 -21.58 -23.27 4.61
CA LEU A 67 -20.97 -22.23 5.43
C LEU A 67 -20.00 -22.78 6.48
N SER A 68 -18.71 -22.42 6.35
CA SER A 68 -17.80 -22.36 7.49
C SER A 68 -18.12 -21.13 8.36
N PRO A 69 -17.99 -21.20 9.70
CA PRO A 69 -18.22 -20.06 10.58
C PRO A 69 -17.28 -18.89 10.24
N PRO A 70 -17.69 -17.63 10.48
CA PRO A 70 -16.91 -16.46 10.11
C PRO A 70 -15.66 -16.40 10.99
N HIS A 71 -14.55 -16.91 10.47
CA HIS A 71 -13.25 -16.48 10.95
C HIS A 71 -13.17 -14.96 10.73
N PRO A 72 -12.66 -14.19 11.71
CA PRO A 72 -12.38 -12.78 11.48
C PRO A 72 -11.52 -12.69 10.21
N PRO A 73 -11.85 -11.82 9.25
CA PRO A 73 -11.06 -11.69 8.03
C PRO A 73 -9.59 -11.49 8.44
N PRO A 74 -8.63 -12.14 7.78
CA PRO A 74 -7.22 -12.00 8.12
C PRO A 74 -6.89 -10.51 8.16
N ALA A 75 -6.56 -10.03 9.36
CA ALA A 75 -6.16 -8.67 9.61
C ALA A 75 -5.04 -8.33 8.64
N PHE A 76 -5.23 -7.29 7.82
CA PHE A 76 -4.23 -6.65 6.95
C PHE A 76 -3.18 -7.62 6.42
N GLY A 77 -3.37 -8.17 5.20
CA GLY A 77 -2.36 -9.04 4.57
C GLY A 77 -0.94 -8.45 4.63
N SER A 78 0.09 -9.27 4.40
CA SER A 78 1.51 -8.91 4.59
C SER A 78 1.85 -7.50 4.07
N ALA A 79 2.41 -6.66 4.94
CA ALA A 79 2.77 -5.27 4.67
C ALA A 79 4.29 -5.15 4.52
N TYR A 80 4.74 -4.41 3.50
CA TYR A 80 6.16 -4.33 3.15
C TYR A 80 6.71 -2.92 3.12
N VAL A 81 7.96 -2.76 3.53
CA VAL A 81 8.70 -1.52 3.40
C VAL A 81 8.89 -1.19 1.92
N GLY A 82 8.66 0.08 1.60
CA GLY A 82 8.68 0.61 0.25
C GLY A 82 7.31 0.65 -0.41
N GLU A 83 6.30 -0.04 0.13
CA GLU A 83 4.94 -0.05 -0.41
C GLU A 83 4.04 1.02 0.22
N THR A 84 3.02 1.44 -0.53
CA THR A 84 1.94 2.28 0.00
C THR A 84 0.85 1.40 0.60
N PHE A 85 0.70 1.47 1.92
CA PHE A 85 -0.45 0.91 2.63
C PHE A 85 -1.71 1.69 2.27
N SER A 86 -2.73 1.00 1.73
CA SER A 86 -4.03 1.60 1.41
C SER A 86 -5.17 0.86 2.09
N CYS A 87 -6.03 1.61 2.78
CA CYS A 87 -7.18 1.05 3.49
C CYS A 87 -8.42 1.92 3.31
N THR A 88 -9.53 1.27 2.96
CA THR A 88 -10.85 1.88 3.02
C THR A 88 -11.43 1.77 4.42
N LEU A 89 -11.94 2.88 4.93
CA LEU A 89 -12.66 3.00 6.19
C LEU A 89 -14.12 3.35 5.90
N CYS A 90 -15.06 2.54 6.37
CA CYS A 90 -16.49 2.73 6.18
C CYS A 90 -17.19 2.88 7.54
N ALA A 91 -17.68 4.08 7.83
CA ALA A 91 -18.57 4.32 8.96
C ALA A 91 -20.02 4.10 8.49
N ASN A 92 -20.69 3.07 9.00
CA ASN A 92 -22.05 2.69 8.59
C ASN A 92 -23.07 3.10 9.65
N ASN A 93 -24.14 3.75 9.24
CA ASN A 93 -25.29 3.98 10.10
C ASN A 93 -26.14 2.70 10.18
N GLU A 94 -26.11 2.05 11.34
CA GLU A 94 -26.81 0.78 11.61
C GLU A 94 -28.27 0.98 12.06
N ILE A 95 -28.78 2.22 12.04
CA ILE A 95 -30.19 2.48 12.35
C ILE A 95 -31.06 1.92 11.23
N LEU A 96 -32.01 1.07 11.60
CA LEU A 96 -33.01 0.53 10.70
C LEU A 96 -34.14 1.56 10.48
N PRO A 97 -34.60 1.75 9.22
CA PRO A 97 -35.76 2.58 8.94
C PRO A 97 -37.02 1.96 9.58
N GLY A 98 -37.75 2.73 10.38
CA GLY A 98 -38.98 2.28 11.05
C GLY A 98 -38.82 1.81 12.51
N THR A 99 -37.69 2.07 13.15
CA THR A 99 -37.50 1.81 14.58
C THR A 99 -38.35 2.73 15.46
N THR A 100 -38.79 2.23 16.61
CA THR A 100 -39.76 2.88 17.52
C THR A 100 -39.25 4.17 18.18
N SER A 101 -37.97 4.49 18.04
CA SER A 101 -37.37 5.77 18.45
C SER A 101 -36.70 6.44 17.23
N PRO A 102 -37.18 7.59 16.75
CA PRO A 102 -36.53 8.29 15.64
C PRO A 102 -35.19 8.87 16.11
N LYS A 103 -34.12 8.12 15.84
CA LYS A 103 -32.75 8.55 16.05
C LYS A 103 -32.16 8.98 14.70
N THR A 104 -31.54 10.15 14.66
CA THR A 104 -30.87 10.69 13.47
C THR A 104 -29.39 10.82 13.75
N ILE A 105 -28.56 10.42 12.79
CA ILE A 105 -27.09 10.51 12.88
C ILE A 105 -26.61 11.65 12.01
N SER A 106 -25.95 12.62 12.63
CA SER A 106 -25.40 13.81 11.98
C SER A 106 -23.94 14.03 12.32
N ASN A 107 -23.27 14.88 11.55
CA ASN A 107 -21.89 15.32 11.78
C ASN A 107 -20.90 14.15 11.95
N VAL A 108 -20.99 13.13 11.08
CA VAL A 108 -20.10 11.97 11.12
C VAL A 108 -18.72 12.37 10.58
N ARG A 109 -17.70 12.11 11.38
CA ARG A 109 -16.29 12.39 11.09
C ARG A 109 -15.46 11.14 11.33
N ILE A 110 -14.53 10.90 10.41
CA ILE A 110 -13.51 9.86 10.53
C ILE A 110 -12.17 10.58 10.57
N GLU A 111 -11.37 10.26 11.57
CA GLU A 111 -9.98 10.69 11.71
C GLU A 111 -9.10 9.44 11.77
N ALA A 112 -7.97 9.48 11.09
CA ALA A 112 -7.01 8.38 11.08
C ALA A 112 -5.63 8.89 11.46
N GLU A 113 -4.92 8.10 12.25
CA GLU A 113 -3.56 8.38 12.67
C GLU A 113 -2.72 7.10 12.50
N MET A 114 -1.49 7.24 12.02
CA MET A 114 -0.52 6.17 11.98
C MET A 114 0.50 6.33 13.09
N LYS A 115 0.71 5.28 13.87
CA LYS A 115 1.86 5.16 14.77
C LYS A 115 2.90 4.24 14.13
N ILE A 116 4.07 4.80 13.85
CA ILE A 116 5.23 4.07 13.32
C ILE A 116 6.20 3.67 14.46
N PRO A 117 7.04 2.65 14.26
CA PRO A 117 7.99 2.19 15.29
C PRO A 117 8.97 3.25 15.77
N SER A 118 9.50 4.09 14.87
CA SER A 118 10.50 5.11 15.22
C SER A 118 9.94 6.34 15.94
N SER A 119 8.62 6.57 15.85
CA SER A 119 7.97 7.77 16.38
C SER A 119 7.05 7.45 17.55
N ALA A 120 7.32 8.09 18.69
CA ALA A 120 6.41 8.03 19.83
C ALA A 120 5.09 8.76 19.55
N THR A 121 5.10 9.81 18.71
CA THR A 121 3.92 10.60 18.36
C THR A 121 3.22 10.04 17.12
N PRO A 122 1.90 9.80 17.18
CA PRO A 122 1.13 9.37 16.03
C PRO A 122 1.03 10.50 14.99
N THR A 123 1.10 10.13 13.71
CA THR A 123 0.99 11.05 12.58
C THR A 123 -0.44 11.04 12.04
N SER A 124 -1.10 12.19 12.01
CA SER A 124 -2.43 12.32 11.41
C SER A 124 -2.37 12.10 9.90
N LEU A 125 -3.30 11.32 9.36
CA LEU A 125 -3.34 10.93 7.96
C LEU A 125 -4.43 11.69 7.21
N PRO A 126 -4.12 12.30 6.06
CA PRO A 126 -5.14 12.88 5.21
C PRO A 126 -6.03 11.77 4.64
N LEU A 127 -7.34 11.97 4.71
CA LEU A 127 -8.33 11.02 4.22
C LEU A 127 -8.87 11.49 2.88
N SER A 128 -8.79 10.63 1.87
CA SER A 128 -9.32 10.93 0.54
C SER A 128 -10.78 10.44 0.41
N PRO A 129 -11.67 11.20 -0.26
CA PRO A 129 -12.98 10.70 -0.62
C PRO A 129 -12.85 9.59 -1.69
N PRO A 130 -13.78 8.60 -1.73
CA PRO A 130 -13.71 7.48 -2.67
C PRO A 130 -14.12 7.84 -4.12
N SER A 131 -14.72 9.01 -4.34
CA SER A 131 -15.12 9.51 -5.66
C SER A 131 -14.86 11.02 -5.79
N PRO A 132 -14.32 11.52 -6.92
CA PRO A 132 -14.23 12.96 -7.18
C PRO A 132 -15.61 13.49 -7.57
N SER A 133 -16.46 13.81 -6.59
CA SER A 133 -17.60 14.68 -6.85
C SER A 133 -17.09 16.12 -7.01
N PRO A 134 -17.43 16.83 -8.11
CA PRO A 134 -17.03 18.21 -8.31
C PRO A 134 -17.95 19.12 -7.51
N SER A 135 -17.72 19.23 -6.21
CA SER A 135 -18.36 20.26 -5.40
C SER A 135 -17.57 20.49 -4.12
N ASP A 136 -17.05 21.71 -4.02
CA ASP A 136 -16.61 22.43 -2.83
C ASP A 136 -15.24 22.09 -2.23
N GLU A 137 -14.25 22.89 -2.65
CA GLU A 137 -12.90 23.03 -2.09
C GLU A 137 -12.89 23.60 -0.63
N ASN A 138 -14.02 23.57 0.07
CA ASN A 138 -14.21 24.11 1.42
C ASN A 138 -14.78 23.10 2.44
N GLU A 139 -14.76 21.78 2.17
CA GLU A 139 -15.05 20.75 3.19
C GLU A 139 -13.88 20.52 4.18
N LYS A 140 -13.33 21.60 4.75
CA LYS A 140 -12.54 21.47 5.97
C LYS A 140 -13.50 21.51 7.17
N ASP A 141 -13.74 20.33 7.72
CA ASP A 141 -14.27 20.11 9.08
C ASP A 141 -15.79 20.13 9.29
N THR A 142 -16.62 20.21 8.25
CA THR A 142 -18.06 19.96 8.39
C THR A 142 -18.32 18.46 8.27
N GLY A 143 -18.72 17.80 9.37
CA GLY A 143 -19.04 16.37 9.33
C GLY A 143 -20.29 16.10 8.48
N VAL A 144 -20.41 14.86 8.00
CA VAL A 144 -21.44 14.47 7.03
C VAL A 144 -22.65 13.90 7.75
N ASP A 145 -23.85 14.29 7.32
CA ASP A 145 -25.09 13.71 7.83
C ASP A 145 -25.38 12.37 7.14
N LEU A 146 -25.57 11.31 7.93
CA LEU A 146 -25.78 9.96 7.41
C LEU A 146 -27.22 9.50 7.65
N HIS A 147 -27.97 9.37 6.56
CA HIS A 147 -29.27 8.71 6.59
C HIS A 147 -29.18 7.25 7.06
N ALA A 148 -30.30 6.71 7.52
CA ALA A 148 -30.42 5.32 7.92
C ALA A 148 -29.88 4.38 6.83
N SER A 149 -29.07 3.39 7.24
CA SER A 149 -28.45 2.41 6.34
C SER A 149 -27.52 2.98 5.26
N LYS A 150 -27.06 4.24 5.41
CA LYS A 150 -26.00 4.83 4.58
C LYS A 150 -24.64 4.76 5.28
N SER A 151 -23.58 4.89 4.49
CA SER A 151 -22.20 4.80 4.96
C SER A 151 -21.35 5.98 4.47
N LEU A 152 -20.50 6.49 5.34
CA LEU A 152 -19.40 7.39 4.97
C LEU A 152 -18.15 6.55 4.73
N GLN A 153 -17.61 6.62 3.52
CA GLN A 153 -16.39 5.92 3.14
C GLN A 153 -15.25 6.92 2.97
N LYS A 154 -14.07 6.58 3.49
CA LYS A 154 -12.82 7.34 3.28
C LYS A 154 -11.66 6.39 3.02
N ILE A 155 -10.68 6.83 2.25
CA ILE A 155 -9.48 6.06 1.93
C ILE A 155 -8.28 6.66 2.65
N VAL A 156 -7.53 5.81 3.35
CA VAL A 156 -6.23 6.10 3.96
C VAL A 156 -5.15 5.60 3.01
N ASN A 157 -4.15 6.43 2.74
CA ASN A 157 -2.91 6.03 2.09
C ASN A 157 -1.72 6.40 2.99
N PHE A 158 -0.78 5.48 3.17
CA PHE A 158 0.40 5.70 3.99
C PHE A 158 1.60 4.93 3.43
N ASP A 159 2.71 5.63 3.19
CA ASP A 159 3.93 4.98 2.68
C ASP A 159 4.72 4.34 3.81
N LEU A 160 4.96 3.03 3.71
CA LEU A 160 5.67 2.25 4.70
C LEU A 160 7.17 2.40 4.50
N LYS A 161 7.83 3.18 5.35
CA LYS A 161 9.27 3.45 5.26
C LYS A 161 10.13 2.64 6.21
N GLU A 162 9.50 1.98 7.18
CA GLU A 162 10.19 1.35 8.30
C GLU A 162 9.61 -0.04 8.60
N GLU A 163 10.50 -0.96 8.96
CA GLU A 163 10.13 -2.28 9.46
C GLU A 163 9.65 -2.21 10.91
N GLY A 164 8.79 -3.16 11.30
CA GLY A 164 8.33 -3.31 12.67
C GLY A 164 6.82 -3.10 12.83
N SER A 165 6.40 -2.84 14.08
CA SER A 165 4.99 -2.75 14.44
C SER A 165 4.41 -1.37 14.14
N HIS A 166 3.46 -1.31 13.21
CA HIS A 166 2.67 -0.13 12.91
C HIS A 166 1.28 -0.25 13.52
N VAL A 167 0.68 0.87 13.93
CA VAL A 167 -0.69 0.91 14.45
C VAL A 167 -1.49 2.02 13.77
N LEU A 168 -2.50 1.63 12.99
CA LEU A 168 -3.50 2.54 12.47
C LEU A 168 -4.59 2.75 13.53
N ALA A 169 -4.68 3.97 14.05
CA ALA A 169 -5.72 4.37 14.98
C ALA A 169 -6.81 5.15 14.23
N VAL A 170 -8.04 4.66 14.25
CA VAL A 170 -9.19 5.31 13.61
C VAL A 170 -10.16 5.77 14.67
N THR A 171 -10.44 7.07 14.68
CA THR A 171 -11.43 7.69 15.56
C THR A 171 -12.64 8.07 14.73
N VAL A 172 -13.83 7.62 15.15
CA VAL A 172 -15.10 8.00 14.54
C VAL A 172 -15.89 8.80 15.55
N THR A 173 -16.27 10.01 15.16
CA THR A 173 -17.08 10.91 15.97
C THR A 173 -18.37 11.22 15.23
N TYR A 174 -19.51 11.17 15.92
CA TYR A 174 -20.82 11.46 15.35
C TYR A 174 -21.77 12.03 16.39
N THR A 175 -22.82 12.70 15.95
CA THR A 175 -23.90 13.20 16.80
C THR A 175 -25.13 12.32 16.63
N GLU A 176 -25.61 11.77 17.73
CA GLU A 176 -26.88 11.03 17.80
C GLU A 176 -27.96 11.97 18.31
N THR A 177 -28.92 12.32 17.46
CA THR A 177 -30.05 13.19 17.80
C THR A 177 -31.32 12.36 17.95
N THR A 178 -31.91 12.41 19.13
CA THR A 178 -33.24 11.88 19.43
C THR A 178 -34.24 13.05 19.50
N ALA A 179 -35.54 12.76 19.51
CA ALA A 179 -36.58 13.78 19.59
C ALA A 179 -36.42 14.78 20.75
N THR A 180 -35.72 14.38 21.82
CA THR A 180 -35.59 15.17 23.06
C THR A 180 -34.17 15.67 23.32
N SER A 181 -33.14 15.10 22.69
CA SER A 181 -31.74 15.49 22.94
C SER A 181 -30.76 15.06 21.85
N GLY A 182 -29.70 15.84 21.66
CA GLY A 182 -28.54 15.50 20.84
C GLY A 182 -27.34 15.12 21.71
N ARG A 183 -26.67 14.01 21.39
CA ARG A 183 -25.49 13.51 22.11
C ARG A 183 -24.35 13.24 21.14
N VAL A 184 -23.19 13.83 21.37
CA VAL A 184 -21.96 13.49 20.63
C VAL A 184 -21.40 12.19 21.17
N ARG A 185 -21.05 11.27 20.28
CA ARG A 185 -20.45 9.97 20.57
C ARG A 185 -19.18 9.81 19.77
N THR A 186 -18.17 9.24 20.42
CA THR A 186 -16.90 8.93 19.78
C THR A 186 -16.46 7.53 20.17
N PHE A 187 -15.81 6.84 19.23
CA PHE A 187 -15.10 5.61 19.50
C PHE A 187 -13.82 5.54 18.69
N ARG A 188 -12.83 4.80 19.21
CA ARG A 188 -11.52 4.64 18.60
C ARG A 188 -11.22 3.15 18.44
N LYS A 189 -10.84 2.73 17.23
CA LYS A 189 -10.43 1.37 16.91
C LYS A 189 -8.96 1.38 16.49
N LEU A 190 -8.19 0.44 17.02
CA LEU A 190 -6.75 0.31 16.78
C LEU A 190 -6.50 -0.93 15.94
N TYR A 191 -5.73 -0.78 14.87
CA TYR A 191 -5.33 -1.85 13.97
C TYR A 191 -3.82 -1.97 13.99
N GLN A 192 -3.32 -3.03 14.58
CA GLN A 192 -1.90 -3.30 14.64
C GLN A 192 -1.51 -4.27 13.51
N PHE A 193 -0.42 -3.95 12.81
CA PHE A 193 0.16 -4.79 11.78
C PHE A 193 1.69 -4.68 11.80
N ILE A 194 2.37 -5.66 11.20
CA ILE A 194 3.83 -5.70 11.15
C ILE A 194 4.27 -5.47 9.70
N CYS A 195 5.14 -4.48 9.52
CA CYS A 195 5.80 -4.20 8.26
C CYS A 195 7.13 -4.95 8.19
N LYS A 196 7.36 -5.71 7.11
CA LYS A 196 8.60 -6.47 6.86
C LYS A 196 9.37 -5.86 5.69
N GLY A 197 10.66 -6.13 5.57
CA GLY A 197 11.41 -5.83 4.34
C GLY A 197 10.94 -6.69 3.17
N CYS A 198 10.71 -6.10 2.00
CA CYS A 198 10.40 -6.84 0.76
C CYS A 198 11.65 -7.13 -0.08
N MET A 199 12.61 -6.21 -0.10
CA MET A 199 13.79 -6.28 -0.94
C MET A 199 15.05 -6.04 -0.12
N VAL A 200 16.03 -6.94 -0.27
CA VAL A 200 17.39 -6.73 0.25
C VAL A 200 18.33 -6.38 -0.90
N VAL A 201 19.14 -5.34 -0.70
CA VAL A 201 20.07 -4.83 -1.71
C VAL A 201 21.49 -4.93 -1.18
N ARG A 202 22.35 -5.66 -1.89
CA ARG A 202 23.79 -5.73 -1.59
C ARG A 202 24.58 -5.17 -2.77
N THR A 203 25.41 -4.16 -2.52
CA THR A 203 26.14 -3.45 -3.58
C THR A 203 27.64 -3.63 -3.45
N LYS A 204 28.34 -3.72 -4.58
CA LYS A 204 29.80 -3.76 -4.65
C LYS A 204 30.28 -2.89 -5.80
N ALA A 205 31.26 -2.04 -5.54
CA ALA A 205 31.92 -1.24 -6.57
C ALA A 205 33.37 -1.69 -6.77
N GLY A 206 33.81 -1.79 -8.03
CA GLY A 206 35.19 -2.12 -8.40
C GLY A 206 35.70 -1.19 -9.51
N PRO A 207 36.97 -0.76 -9.47
CA PRO A 207 37.56 0.04 -10.54
C PRO A 207 37.71 -0.81 -11.82
N LEU A 208 37.52 -0.17 -12.96
CA LEU A 208 37.75 -0.76 -14.28
C LEU A 208 39.00 -0.14 -14.91
N PRO A 209 39.77 -0.91 -15.70
CA PRO A 209 40.92 -0.37 -16.41
C PRO A 209 40.48 0.69 -17.43
N SER A 210 41.10 1.88 -17.40
CA SER A 210 40.85 2.92 -18.41
C SER A 210 41.86 2.78 -19.54
N SER A 211 41.37 2.63 -20.77
CA SER A 211 42.18 2.29 -21.96
C SER A 211 42.66 3.52 -22.75
N SER A 212 42.14 4.73 -22.53
CA SER A 212 42.40 5.84 -23.47
C SER A 212 42.09 7.26 -22.99
N SER A 213 41.47 7.47 -21.83
CA SER A 213 41.20 8.80 -21.27
C SER A 213 41.56 8.85 -19.79
N SER A 214 42.00 10.01 -19.32
CA SER A 214 42.33 10.28 -17.90
C SER A 214 41.15 10.10 -16.93
N LEU A 215 39.98 9.69 -17.41
CA LEU A 215 38.74 9.55 -16.65
C LEU A 215 38.65 8.14 -16.08
N ARG A 216 38.38 8.08 -14.77
CA ARG A 216 38.26 6.83 -14.03
C ARG A 216 36.90 6.17 -14.33
N LYS A 217 36.89 4.84 -14.32
CA LYS A 217 35.69 4.02 -14.57
C LYS A 217 35.51 3.01 -13.46
N TRP A 218 34.27 2.68 -13.15
CA TRP A 218 33.92 1.67 -12.15
C TRP A 218 32.78 0.79 -12.64
N ALA A 219 32.82 -0.48 -12.26
CA ALA A 219 31.67 -1.37 -12.29
C ALA A 219 30.99 -1.31 -10.92
N LEU A 220 29.70 -0.98 -10.90
CA LEU A 220 28.85 -1.08 -9.72
C LEU A 220 27.87 -2.22 -9.91
N GLU A 221 28.05 -3.28 -9.14
CA GLU A 221 27.15 -4.43 -9.08
C GLU A 221 26.18 -4.27 -7.91
N ALA A 222 24.91 -4.60 -8.13
CA ALA A 222 23.93 -4.73 -7.06
C ALA A 222 23.19 -6.07 -7.17
N GLN A 223 23.08 -6.76 -6.05
CA GLN A 223 22.30 -7.97 -5.87
C GLN A 223 20.98 -7.59 -5.20
N LEU A 224 19.87 -7.82 -5.90
CA LEU A 224 18.51 -7.60 -5.45
C LEU A 224 17.92 -8.96 -5.08
N GLU A 225 17.48 -9.12 -3.84
CA GLU A 225 16.88 -10.36 -3.32
C GLU A 225 15.44 -10.07 -2.87
N ASN A 226 14.47 -10.81 -3.43
CA ASN A 226 13.09 -10.76 -2.96
C ASN A 226 12.98 -11.53 -1.64
N CYS A 227 12.87 -10.81 -0.53
CA CYS A 227 12.65 -11.37 0.80
C CYS A 227 11.16 -11.36 1.21
N GLY A 228 10.28 -10.91 0.33
CA GLY A 228 8.83 -10.97 0.51
C GLY A 228 8.27 -12.39 0.38
N GLU A 229 7.00 -12.54 0.74
CA GLU A 229 6.23 -13.78 0.59
C GLU A 229 5.49 -13.84 -0.76
N ASP A 230 5.39 -12.68 -1.42
CA ASP A 230 4.70 -12.48 -2.69
C ASP A 230 5.70 -12.40 -3.87
N THR A 231 5.23 -12.79 -5.05
CA THR A 231 5.95 -12.57 -6.31
C THR A 231 5.92 -11.09 -6.68
N ILE A 232 7.07 -10.55 -7.10
CA ILE A 232 7.21 -9.15 -7.53
C ILE A 232 7.75 -9.06 -8.95
N CYS A 233 7.42 -7.99 -9.66
CA CYS A 233 8.00 -7.64 -10.96
C CYS A 233 8.79 -6.35 -10.82
N LEU A 234 10.07 -6.35 -11.21
CA LEU A 234 10.89 -5.13 -11.20
C LEU A 234 10.41 -4.18 -12.29
N ASP A 235 10.05 -2.95 -11.92
CA ASP A 235 9.58 -1.92 -12.85
C ASP A 235 10.77 -1.10 -13.39
N GLY A 236 11.76 -0.81 -12.53
CA GLY A 236 12.97 -0.10 -12.90
C GLY A 236 14.04 -0.13 -11.81
N VAL A 237 15.30 -0.16 -12.23
CA VAL A 237 16.47 -0.08 -11.35
C VAL A 237 17.43 0.95 -11.93
N VAL A 238 17.56 2.09 -11.26
CA VAL A 238 18.26 3.27 -11.77
C VAL A 238 19.30 3.72 -10.76
N LEU A 239 20.53 3.95 -11.22
CA LEU A 239 21.57 4.59 -10.44
C LEU A 239 21.53 6.10 -10.71
N GLU A 240 20.97 6.86 -9.78
CA GLU A 240 20.95 8.32 -9.80
C GLU A 240 22.33 8.85 -9.42
N THR A 241 23.09 9.30 -10.41
CA THR A 241 24.46 9.79 -10.20
C THR A 241 24.50 11.23 -9.71
N ARG A 242 25.53 11.55 -8.92
CA ARG A 242 25.89 12.93 -8.55
C ARG A 242 26.59 13.63 -9.71
N ASP A 243 26.69 14.95 -9.60
CA ASP A 243 27.44 15.79 -10.53
C ASP A 243 28.88 15.27 -10.73
N GLY A 244 29.32 15.23 -11.99
CA GLY A 244 30.63 14.70 -12.38
C GLY A 244 30.65 13.22 -12.73
N PHE A 245 29.55 12.48 -12.46
CA PHE A 245 29.41 11.07 -12.83
C PHE A 245 28.25 10.83 -13.78
N ARG A 246 28.46 9.89 -14.69
CA ARG A 246 27.43 9.29 -15.54
C ARG A 246 27.33 7.80 -15.27
N SER A 247 26.11 7.30 -15.20
CA SER A 247 25.84 5.86 -15.14
C SER A 247 25.24 5.35 -16.44
N VAL A 248 25.60 4.13 -16.81
CA VAL A 248 24.96 3.35 -17.85
C VAL A 248 24.58 2.00 -17.25
N GLY A 249 23.29 1.68 -17.24
CA GLY A 249 22.82 0.36 -16.85
C GLY A 249 23.24 -0.67 -17.90
N LEU A 250 23.90 -1.74 -17.46
CA LEU A 250 24.23 -2.90 -18.31
C LEU A 250 23.16 -4.00 -18.18
N ASN A 251 21.99 -3.61 -17.68
CA ASN A 251 20.85 -4.47 -17.46
C ASN A 251 20.04 -4.51 -18.75
N GLY A 252 19.58 -5.69 -19.18
CA GLY A 252 18.66 -5.77 -20.33
C GLY A 252 17.36 -5.00 -20.06
N GLU A 253 16.62 -4.66 -21.11
CA GLU A 253 15.32 -3.94 -21.07
C GLU A 253 14.16 -4.76 -20.46
N GLU A 254 14.45 -5.97 -19.97
CA GLU A 254 13.44 -6.86 -19.40
C GLU A 254 13.01 -6.40 -18.01
N ARG A 255 11.73 -6.57 -17.70
CA ARG A 255 11.16 -6.41 -16.36
C ARG A 255 11.05 -7.77 -15.68
N PRO A 256 12.13 -8.27 -15.04
CA PRO A 256 12.14 -9.62 -14.51
C PRO A 256 11.10 -9.77 -13.39
N VAL A 257 10.52 -10.96 -13.32
CA VAL A 257 9.65 -11.40 -12.24
C VAL A 257 10.51 -12.18 -11.25
N LEU A 258 10.44 -11.81 -9.97
CA LEU A 258 11.18 -12.43 -8.87
C LEU A 258 10.19 -13.13 -7.93
N MET A 259 10.33 -14.45 -7.82
CA MET A 259 9.64 -15.25 -6.82
C MET A 259 10.24 -14.97 -5.42
N PRO A 260 9.53 -15.34 -4.34
CA PRO A 260 10.11 -15.31 -3.00
C PRO A 260 11.44 -16.06 -2.93
N GLY A 261 12.49 -15.38 -2.47
CA GLY A 261 13.86 -15.90 -2.40
C GLY A 261 14.68 -15.76 -3.69
N ASP A 262 14.08 -15.32 -4.81
CA ASP A 262 14.83 -15.11 -6.04
C ASP A 262 15.80 -13.93 -5.91
N VAL A 263 16.93 -14.09 -6.58
CA VAL A 263 18.01 -13.12 -6.62
C VAL A 263 18.21 -12.64 -8.06
N ARG A 264 18.29 -11.32 -8.24
CA ARG A 264 18.68 -10.69 -9.50
C ARG A 264 19.93 -9.86 -9.33
N GLN A 265 20.93 -10.12 -10.16
CA GLN A 265 22.11 -9.27 -10.26
C GLN A 265 21.89 -8.20 -11.34
N VAL A 266 22.24 -6.97 -11.00
CA VAL A 266 22.27 -5.81 -11.91
C VAL A 266 23.65 -5.18 -11.87
N CYS A 267 24.07 -4.56 -12.97
CA CYS A 267 25.36 -3.92 -13.09
C CYS A 267 25.24 -2.56 -13.78
N PHE A 268 26.02 -1.60 -13.30
CA PHE A 268 26.11 -0.27 -13.85
C PHE A 268 27.58 0.05 -14.16
N LEU A 269 27.82 0.58 -15.35
CA LEU A 269 29.08 1.24 -15.66
C LEU A 269 28.98 2.69 -15.18
N VAL A 270 29.92 3.10 -14.32
CA VAL A 270 30.03 4.47 -13.83
C VAL A 270 31.28 5.10 -14.43
N GLU A 271 31.10 6.24 -15.08
CA GLU A 271 32.17 7.00 -15.74
C GLU A 271 32.25 8.41 -15.15
N GLU A 272 33.47 8.86 -14.87
CA GLU A 272 33.77 10.26 -14.57
C GLU A 272 33.68 11.07 -15.87
N VAL A 273 32.95 12.20 -15.88
CA VAL A 273 32.67 12.96 -17.12
C VAL A 273 33.39 14.31 -17.14
N ASP A 274 33.31 15.10 -16.07
CA ASP A 274 33.94 16.42 -15.99
C ASP A 274 34.36 16.78 -14.55
N GLY A 275 35.66 17.06 -14.38
CA GLY A 275 36.29 17.40 -13.10
C GLY A 275 36.50 16.19 -12.17
N PRO A 276 37.43 16.27 -11.20
CA PRO A 276 37.58 15.22 -10.20
C PRO A 276 36.26 15.11 -9.44
N GLY A 277 35.62 13.94 -9.50
CA GLY A 277 34.42 13.68 -8.72
C GLY A 277 34.66 13.98 -7.24
N LYS A 278 33.69 14.62 -6.58
CA LYS A 278 33.87 15.03 -5.18
C LYS A 278 34.19 13.82 -4.30
N GLU A 279 35.41 13.80 -3.79
CA GLU A 279 35.84 12.83 -2.79
C GLU A 279 35.33 13.30 -1.41
N GLU A 280 34.48 12.49 -0.79
CA GLU A 280 34.00 12.71 0.56
C GLU A 280 34.70 11.72 1.49
N ALA A 281 35.56 12.23 2.37
CA ALA A 281 36.30 11.43 3.36
C ALA A 281 37.08 10.23 2.76
N GLY A 282 37.73 10.42 1.61
CA GLY A 282 38.53 9.37 0.94
C GLY A 282 37.70 8.32 0.19
N ARG A 283 36.40 8.59 0.00
CA ARG A 283 35.49 7.78 -0.82
C ARG A 283 34.96 8.63 -1.99
N ILE A 284 34.98 8.04 -3.18
CA ILE A 284 34.30 8.61 -4.33
C ILE A 284 32.83 8.20 -4.24
N VAL A 285 31.94 9.18 -4.18
CA VAL A 285 30.50 8.94 -4.07
C VAL A 285 29.85 9.08 -5.44
N PHE A 286 29.34 7.97 -5.96
CA PHE A 286 28.72 7.93 -7.29
C PHE A 286 27.30 8.46 -7.28
N GLY A 287 26.50 8.11 -6.28
CA GLY A 287 25.07 8.34 -6.34
C GLY A 287 24.24 7.45 -5.41
N VAL A 288 22.94 7.33 -5.71
CA VAL A 288 21.97 6.52 -4.97
C VAL A 288 21.29 5.55 -5.95
N LEU A 289 21.10 4.29 -5.52
CA LEU A 289 20.37 3.31 -6.31
C LEU A 289 18.89 3.35 -5.93
N SER A 290 18.05 3.59 -6.92
CA SER A 290 16.59 3.65 -6.83
C SER A 290 15.97 2.43 -7.52
N ILE A 291 15.14 1.68 -6.79
CA ILE A 291 14.54 0.42 -7.22
C ILE A 291 13.03 0.52 -7.08
N GLY A 292 12.30 0.29 -8.17
CA GLY A 292 10.85 0.19 -8.17
C GLY A 292 10.38 -1.21 -8.56
N TRP A 293 9.33 -1.69 -7.90
CA TRP A 293 8.69 -2.96 -8.22
C TRP A 293 7.16 -2.86 -8.15
N ARG A 294 6.51 -3.88 -8.71
CA ARG A 294 5.07 -4.13 -8.55
C ARG A 294 4.86 -5.50 -7.93
N GLY A 295 4.11 -5.54 -6.84
CA GLY A 295 3.71 -6.77 -6.16
C GLY A 295 2.46 -7.42 -6.76
N THR A 296 2.01 -8.50 -6.13
CA THR A 296 0.75 -9.16 -6.47
C THR A 296 -0.41 -8.18 -6.32
N MET A 297 -1.31 -8.17 -7.31
CA MET A 297 -2.45 -7.24 -7.35
C MET A 297 -2.05 -5.75 -7.46
N GLY A 298 -0.95 -5.40 -8.16
CA GLY A 298 -0.71 -4.04 -8.62
C GLY A 298 -0.17 -3.04 -7.59
N ASN A 299 0.09 -3.48 -6.36
CA ASN A 299 0.77 -2.67 -5.35
C ASN A 299 2.14 -2.23 -5.86
N ARG A 300 2.48 -0.96 -5.70
CA ARG A 300 3.79 -0.42 -6.09
C ARG A 300 4.66 -0.35 -4.84
N GLY A 301 5.90 -0.77 -5.00
CA GLY A 301 6.94 -0.61 -4.00
C GLY A 301 8.14 0.14 -4.55
N PHE A 302 8.81 0.87 -3.67
CA PHE A 302 10.02 1.61 -4.00
C PHE A 302 11.05 1.55 -2.86
N LEU A 303 12.32 1.41 -3.22
CA LEU A 303 13.44 1.40 -2.29
C LEU A 303 14.58 2.24 -2.87
N SER A 304 15.13 3.13 -2.04
CA SER A 304 16.39 3.82 -2.33
C SER A 304 17.46 3.36 -1.35
N THR A 305 18.68 3.16 -1.85
CA THR A 305 19.84 2.89 -0.99
C THR A 305 20.38 4.18 -0.38
N GLY A 306 21.33 4.05 0.55
CA GLY A 306 22.22 5.16 0.90
C GLY A 306 23.20 5.50 -0.24
N ALA A 307 24.07 6.49 0.01
CA ALA A 307 25.09 6.92 -0.93
C ALA A 307 26.10 5.79 -1.25
N LEU A 308 26.13 5.40 -2.52
CA LEU A 308 27.01 4.39 -3.08
C LEU A 308 28.28 5.03 -3.62
N GLY A 309 29.38 4.28 -3.56
CA GLY A 309 30.69 4.81 -3.86
C GLY A 309 31.80 3.80 -3.64
N ALA A 310 32.97 4.09 -4.19
CA ALA A 310 34.18 3.28 -4.04
C ALA A 310 35.23 4.00 -3.19
N LYS A 311 36.09 3.23 -2.51
CA LYS A 311 37.27 3.80 -1.84
C LYS A 311 38.26 4.28 -2.90
N VAL A 312 38.91 5.41 -2.64
CA VAL A 312 40.07 5.84 -3.41
C VAL A 312 41.22 4.89 -3.04
N THR A 313 41.69 4.11 -4.02
CA THR A 313 42.87 3.25 -3.89
C THR A 313 44.11 3.97 -4.38
#